data_AF-A0AAX2AA16-F1
#
_entry.id   AF-A0AAX2AA16-F1
#
_cell.length_a   1.000
_cell.length_b   1.000
_cell.length_c   1.000
_cell.angle_alpha   90.00
_cell.angle_beta   90.00
_cell.angle_gamma   90.00
#
_symmetry.space_group_name_H-M   'P 1'
#
loop_
_entity.id
_entity.type
_entity.pdbx_description
1 polymer ?
#
loop_
_entity_poly.entity_id
_entity_poly.type
_entity_poly.pdbx_seq_one_letter_code
_entity_poly.pdbx_strand_id
1 'polypeptide(L)'
;MNNKPKYHLFKNTKYALDGFIHAFKTESSFKLELFCAIFIIIGILLIDVSLIYKLILFVTGILVLIVELINSAIENVVDLVTKEHAPLAKTAKDIGSTAVMFTIGLHTITWIVVLIWA
;
A
#
# COMPACT_ATOMS: atom_id res chain seq x y z
N MET A 1 -30.63 11.05 -5.11
CA MET A 1 -30.24 11.50 -3.75
C MET A 1 -28.76 11.82 -3.74
N ASN A 2 -28.38 13.09 -3.83
CA ASN A 2 -26.99 13.52 -3.71
C ASN A 2 -26.74 13.90 -2.25
N ASN A 3 -26.55 12.90 -1.40
CA ASN A 3 -26.31 13.10 0.03
C ASN A 3 -24.80 13.13 0.30
N LYS A 4 -24.08 14.06 -0.34
CA LYS A 4 -22.65 14.24 -0.04
C LYS A 4 -22.55 14.83 1.37
N PRO A 5 -21.99 14.11 2.35
CA PRO A 5 -21.84 14.65 3.69
C PRO A 5 -21.01 15.94 3.64
N LYS A 6 -21.36 16.93 4.47
CA LYS A 6 -20.52 18.13 4.64
C LYS A 6 -19.10 17.70 5.02
N TYR A 7 -18.11 18.20 4.30
CA TYR A 7 -16.71 17.85 4.54
C TYR A 7 -16.27 18.39 5.92
N HIS A 8 -15.95 17.47 6.83
CA HIS A 8 -15.43 17.80 8.16
C HIS A 8 -14.02 17.22 8.27
N LEU A 9 -13.00 18.08 8.21
CA LEU A 9 -11.59 17.69 8.18
C LEU A 9 -11.27 16.67 9.30
N PHE A 10 -11.57 17.01 10.55
CA PHE A 10 -11.31 16.15 11.71
C PHE A 10 -12.09 14.82 11.69
N LYS A 11 -13.33 14.83 11.21
CA LYS A 11 -14.16 13.61 11.12
C LYS A 11 -13.62 12.66 10.05
N ASN A 12 -13.15 13.21 8.94
CA ASN A 12 -12.57 12.45 7.82
C ASN A 12 -11.18 11.90 8.16
N THR A 13 -10.35 12.65 8.90
CA THR A 13 -9.08 12.13 9.42
C THR A 13 -9.30 10.96 10.37
N LYS A 14 -10.33 11.00 11.21
CA LYS A 14 -10.70 9.86 12.06
C LYS A 14 -11.05 8.61 11.24
N TYR A 15 -11.86 8.75 10.19
CA TYR A 15 -12.19 7.62 9.33
C TYR A 15 -10.96 7.02 8.64
N ALA A 16 -10.02 7.85 8.19
CA ALA A 16 -8.77 7.38 7.61
C ALA A 16 -7.90 6.62 8.63
N LEU A 17 -7.82 7.12 9.88
CA LEU A 17 -7.11 6.44 10.97
C LEU A 17 -7.76 5.11 11.34
N ASP A 18 -9.08 5.06 11.43
CA ASP A 18 -9.82 3.83 11.72
C ASP A 18 -9.55 2.78 10.63
N GLY A 19 -9.52 3.19 9.35
CA GLY A 19 -9.16 2.32 8.23
C GLY A 19 -7.72 1.80 8.30
N PHE A 20 -6.75 2.66 8.63
CA PHE A 20 -5.36 2.25 8.83
C PHE A 20 -5.20 1.26 10.00
N ILE A 21 -5.86 1.52 11.13
CA ILE A 21 -5.83 0.64 12.31
C ILE A 21 -6.48 -0.72 11.97
N HIS A 22 -7.55 -0.72 11.18
CA HIS A 22 -8.19 -1.94 10.71
C HIS A 22 -7.22 -2.77 9.87
N ALA A 23 -6.66 -2.19 8.81
CA ALA A 23 -5.69 -2.87 7.93
C ALA A 23 -4.50 -3.42 8.72
N PHE A 24 -3.95 -2.64 9.65
CA PHE A 24 -2.87 -3.09 10.53
C PHE A 24 -3.25 -4.29 11.40
N LYS A 25 -4.51 -4.40 11.84
CA LYS A 25 -4.94 -5.52 12.68
C LYS A 25 -5.28 -6.77 11.86
N THR A 26 -6.01 -6.60 10.77
CA THR A 26 -6.60 -7.71 10.00
C THR A 26 -5.65 -8.26 8.94
N GLU A 27 -4.87 -7.41 8.28
CA GLU A 27 -4.11 -7.81 7.10
C GLU A 27 -2.67 -8.21 7.47
N SER A 28 -2.36 -9.50 7.34
CA SER A 28 -0.99 -10.01 7.59
C SER A 28 0.03 -9.43 6.61
N SER A 29 -0.36 -9.28 5.34
CA SER A 29 0.48 -8.76 4.27
C SER A 29 0.85 -7.30 4.55
N PHE A 30 -0.14 -6.44 4.80
CA PHE A 30 0.08 -5.04 5.20
C PHE A 30 0.99 -4.88 6.43
N LYS A 31 0.84 -5.73 7.46
CA LYS A 31 1.75 -5.71 8.64
C LYS A 31 3.20 -5.98 8.26
N LEU A 32 3.43 -6.98 7.42
CA LEU A 32 4.77 -7.33 6.95
C LEU A 32 5.36 -6.19 6.11
N GLU A 33 4.59 -5.65 5.16
CA GLU A 33 5.05 -4.54 4.33
C GLU A 33 5.35 -3.29 5.14
N LEU A 34 4.50 -2.94 6.11
CA LEU A 34 4.72 -1.81 7.00
C LEU A 34 5.98 -2.01 7.86
N PHE A 35 6.21 -3.23 8.35
CA PHE A 35 7.44 -3.57 9.07
C PHE A 35 8.67 -3.42 8.18
N CYS A 36 8.65 -3.98 6.96
CA CYS A 36 9.72 -3.81 5.98
C CYS A 36 9.96 -2.34 5.61
N ALA A 37 8.90 -1.54 5.48
CA ALA A 37 8.98 -0.12 5.17
C ALA A 37 9.77 0.65 6.23
N ILE A 38 9.68 0.28 7.52
CA ILE A 38 10.47 0.91 8.59
C ILE A 38 11.98 0.72 8.34
N PHE A 39 12.42 -0.51 8.04
CA PHE A 39 13.84 -0.78 7.77
C PHE A 39 14.32 -0.13 6.46
N ILE A 40 13.47 -0.14 5.44
CA ILE A 40 13.74 0.53 4.17
C ILE A 40 13.93 2.04 4.39
N ILE A 41 13.07 2.70 5.16
CA ILE A 41 13.20 4.12 5.47
C ILE A 41 14.52 4.40 6.18
N ILE A 42 14.90 3.57 7.16
CA ILE A 42 16.21 3.69 7.81
C ILE A 42 17.34 3.56 6.78
N GLY A 43 17.25 2.58 5.88
CA GLY A 43 18.17 2.41 4.76
C GLY A 43 18.28 3.67 3.88
N ILE A 44 17.16 4.26 3.47
CA ILE A 44 17.11 5.48 2.64
C ILE A 44 17.85 6.63 3.33
N LEU A 45 17.72 6.76 4.64
CA LEU A 45 18.39 7.82 5.39
C LEU A 45 19.91 7.59 5.45
N LEU A 46 20.35 6.34 5.60
CA LEU A 46 21.75 5.96 5.78
C LEU A 46 22.58 5.94 4.49
N ILE A 47 21.98 5.68 3.33
CA ILE A 47 22.72 5.68 2.06
C ILE A 47 23.23 7.08 1.70
N ASP A 48 24.45 7.15 1.18
CA ASP A 48 25.09 8.40 0.72
C ASP A 48 24.76 8.66 -0.76
N VAL A 49 23.51 9.04 -1.00
CA VAL A 49 23.03 9.46 -2.33
C VAL A 49 22.33 10.81 -2.22
N SER A 50 22.22 11.50 -3.35
CA SER A 50 21.56 12.80 -3.40
C SER A 50 20.09 12.74 -2.96
N LEU A 51 19.56 13.88 -2.49
CA LEU A 51 18.21 13.99 -1.95
C LEU A 51 17.13 13.53 -2.95
N ILE A 52 17.34 13.75 -4.25
CA ILE A 52 16.37 13.35 -5.28
C ILE A 52 16.19 11.83 -5.32
N TYR A 53 17.27 11.05 -5.19
CA TYR A 53 17.18 9.59 -5.17
C TYR A 53 16.53 9.08 -3.89
N LYS A 54 16.81 9.71 -2.74
CA LYS A 54 16.12 9.41 -1.47
C LYS A 54 14.61 9.63 -1.59
N LEU A 55 14.18 10.73 -2.23
CA LEU A 55 12.76 11.02 -2.46
C LEU A 55 12.10 9.99 -3.39
N ILE A 56 12.79 9.58 -4.46
CA ILE A 56 12.28 8.55 -5.38
C ILE A 56 12.10 7.20 -4.66
N LEU A 57 13.08 6.79 -3.84
CA LEU A 57 12.97 5.58 -3.01
C LEU A 57 11.82 5.69 -2.00
N PHE A 58 11.65 6.85 -1.37
CA PHE A 58 10.57 7.07 -0.43
C PHE A 58 9.19 6.99 -1.12
N VAL A 59 9.01 7.66 -2.26
CA VAL A 59 7.75 7.65 -3.02
C VAL A 59 7.39 6.24 -3.47
N THR A 60 8.35 5.48 -4.01
CA THR A 60 8.10 4.11 -4.45
C THR A 60 7.79 3.17 -3.28
N GLY A 61 8.42 3.36 -2.11
CA GLY A 61 8.11 2.59 -0.91
C GLY A 61 6.71 2.89 -0.35
N ILE A 62 6.32 4.17 -0.30
CA ILE A 62 4.96 4.57 0.10
C ILE A 62 3.91 4.06 -0.90
N LEU A 63 4.24 4.01 -2.19
CA LEU A 63 3.33 3.49 -3.21
C LEU A 63 2.95 2.01 -2.96
N VAL A 64 3.88 1.18 -2.47
CA VAL A 64 3.59 -0.21 -2.07
C VAL A 64 2.46 -0.24 -1.04
N LEU A 65 2.60 0.53 0.05
CA LEU A 65 1.60 0.59 1.11
C LEU A 65 0.25 1.12 0.64
N ILE A 66 0.25 2.09 -0.28
CA ILE A 66 -0.99 2.63 -0.87
C ILE A 66 -1.71 1.55 -1.67
N VAL A 67 -0.99 0.82 -2.53
CA VAL A 67 -1.59 -0.20 -3.39
C VAL A 67 -2.05 -1.40 -2.57
N GLU A 68 -1.33 -1.77 -1.51
CA GLU A 68 -1.78 -2.80 -0.57
C GLU A 68 -3.08 -2.42 0.14
N LEU A 69 -3.22 -1.17 0.62
CA LEU A 69 -4.48 -0.71 1.20
C LEU A 69 -5.64 -0.75 0.18
N ILE A 70 -5.38 -0.45 -1.08
CA ILE A 70 -6.37 -0.58 -2.16
C ILE A 70 -6.71 -2.06 -2.41
N ASN A 71 -5.72 -2.95 -2.43
CA ASN A 71 -5.93 -4.39 -2.56
C ASN A 71 -6.83 -4.92 -1.43
N SER A 72 -6.52 -4.61 -0.17
CA SER A 72 -7.36 -5.01 0.97
C SER A 72 -8.77 -4.42 0.91
N ALA A 73 -8.93 -3.20 0.40
CA ALA A 73 -10.26 -2.61 0.17
C ALA A 73 -11.05 -3.40 -0.88
N ILE A 74 -10.41 -3.83 -1.97
CA ILE A 74 -11.02 -4.67 -3.00
C ILE A 74 -11.40 -6.03 -2.41
N GLU A 75 -10.49 -6.68 -1.67
CA GLU A 75 -10.75 -7.96 -1.01
C GLU A 75 -11.96 -7.88 -0.07
N ASN A 76 -12.05 -6.84 0.76
CA ASN A 76 -13.18 -6.58 1.64
C ASN A 76 -14.50 -6.41 0.88
N VAL A 77 -14.48 -5.74 -0.27
CA VAL A 77 -15.68 -5.60 -1.12
C VAL A 77 -16.07 -6.95 -1.74
N VAL A 78 -15.10 -7.73 -2.21
CA VAL A 78 -15.36 -9.06 -2.77
C VAL A 78 -15.95 -9.99 -1.70
N ASP A 79 -15.40 -9.99 -0.50
CA ASP A 79 -15.85 -10.81 0.63
C ASP A 79 -17.20 -10.38 1.22
N LEU A 80 -17.57 -9.11 1.03
CA LEU A 80 -18.92 -8.62 1.30
C LEU A 80 -19.94 -9.20 0.31
N VAL A 81 -19.57 -9.35 -0.96
CA VAL A 81 -20.48 -9.81 -2.03
C VAL A 81 -20.68 -11.33 -1.99
N THR A 82 -19.60 -12.11 -1.79
CA THR A 82 -19.69 -13.57 -1.76
C THR A 82 -18.61 -14.18 -0.87
N LYS A 83 -18.99 -15.23 -0.15
CA LYS A 83 -18.05 -16.10 0.60
C LYS A 83 -17.82 -17.44 -0.08
N GLU A 84 -18.56 -17.73 -1.14
CA GLU A 84 -18.36 -18.92 -1.97
C GLU A 84 -17.25 -18.70 -2.98
N HIS A 85 -16.57 -19.78 -3.36
CA HIS A 85 -15.58 -19.74 -4.42
C HIS A 85 -16.24 -19.45 -5.78
N ALA A 86 -16.25 -18.17 -6.16
CA ALA A 86 -16.68 -17.70 -7.46
C ALA A 86 -15.45 -17.37 -8.34
N PRO A 87 -15.39 -17.83 -9.61
CA PRO A 87 -14.25 -17.55 -10.48
C PRO A 87 -13.92 -16.07 -10.63
N LEU A 88 -14.94 -15.21 -10.75
CA LEU A 88 -14.74 -13.76 -10.85
C LEU A 88 -14.24 -13.13 -9.56
N ALA A 89 -14.69 -13.62 -8.39
CA ALA A 89 -14.20 -13.16 -7.09
C ALA A 89 -12.70 -13.47 -6.94
N LYS A 90 -12.28 -14.68 -7.34
CA LYS A 90 -10.87 -15.05 -7.39
C LYS A 90 -10.08 -14.11 -8.31
N THR A 91 -10.54 -13.91 -9.55
CA THR A 91 -9.85 -13.03 -10.50
C THR A 91 -9.71 -11.59 -9.99
N ALA A 92 -10.74 -11.04 -9.32
CA ALA A 92 -10.66 -9.70 -8.74
C ALA A 92 -9.55 -9.59 -7.68
N LYS A 93 -9.46 -10.58 -6.78
CA LYS A 93 -8.41 -10.64 -5.76
C LYS A 93 -7.02 -10.83 -6.40
N ASP A 94 -6.90 -11.76 -7.35
CA ASP A 94 -5.62 -12.04 -8.04
C ASP A 94 -5.06 -10.80 -8.75
N ILE A 95 -5.92 -10.00 -9.39
CA ILE A 95 -5.52 -8.75 -10.05
C ILE A 95 -5.07 -7.70 -9.02
N GLY A 96 -5.77 -7.58 -7.90
CA GLY A 96 -5.37 -6.70 -6.80
C GLY A 96 -3.98 -7.05 -6.25
N SER A 97 -3.74 -8.34 -5.96
CA SER A 97 -2.44 -8.83 -5.51
C SER A 97 -1.34 -8.65 -6.58
N THR A 98 -1.68 -8.76 -7.86
CA THR A 98 -0.74 -8.51 -8.97
C THR A 98 -0.29 -7.03 -8.99
N ALA A 99 -1.20 -6.09 -8.70
CA ALA A 99 -0.84 -4.68 -8.60
C ALA A 99 0.17 -4.43 -7.46
N VAL A 100 -0.04 -5.06 -6.29
CA VAL A 100 0.90 -5.01 -5.16
C VAL A 100 2.26 -5.56 -5.58
N MET A 101 2.30 -6.74 -6.21
CA MET A 101 3.53 -7.35 -6.73
C MET A 101 4.30 -6.42 -7.67
N PHE A 102 3.60 -5.70 -8.56
CA PHE A 102 4.25 -4.74 -9.45
C PHE A 102 4.85 -3.54 -8.70
N THR A 103 4.20 -3.04 -7.65
CA THR A 103 4.79 -1.97 -6.84
C THR A 103 6.01 -2.42 -6.05
N ILE A 104 5.99 -3.64 -5.49
CA ILE A 104 7.15 -4.23 -4.82
C ILE A 104 8.31 -4.39 -5.82
N GLY A 105 8.03 -4.89 -7.02
CA GLY A 105 9.01 -5.01 -8.10
C GLY A 105 9.61 -3.66 -8.48
N LEU A 106 8.76 -2.65 -8.68
CA LEU A 106 9.19 -1.27 -8.97
C LEU A 106 10.11 -0.73 -7.87
N HIS A 107 9.72 -0.85 -6.61
CA HIS A 107 10.51 -0.36 -5.49
C HIS A 107 11.87 -1.07 -5.40
N THR A 108 11.87 -2.39 -5.58
CA THR A 108 13.09 -3.21 -5.58
C THR A 108 14.04 -2.82 -6.71
N ILE A 109 13.53 -2.67 -7.94
CA ILE A 109 14.32 -2.25 -9.09
C ILE A 109 14.88 -0.84 -8.86
N THR A 110 14.09 0.07 -8.30
CA THR A 110 14.53 1.44 -7.99
C THR A 110 15.70 1.42 -7.01
N TRP A 111 15.64 0.60 -5.95
CA TRP A 111 16.76 0.38 -5.03
C TRP A 111 18.02 -0.10 -5.73
N ILE A 112 17.89 -1.13 -6.56
CA ILE A 112 19.03 -1.69 -7.31
C ILE A 112 19.64 -0.61 -8.20
N VAL A 113 18.82 0.15 -8.91
CA VAL A 113 19.29 1.21 -9.81
C VAL A 113 20.03 2.31 -9.04
N VAL A 114 19.47 2.77 -7.92
CA VAL A 114 20.10 3.80 -7.10
C VAL A 114 21.43 3.31 -6.53
N LEU A 115 21.51 2.08 -6.03
CA LEU A 115 22.77 1.57 -5.46
C LEU A 115 23.90 1.38 -6.49
N ILE A 116 23.58 1.20 -7.77
CA ILE A 116 24.57 0.98 -8.83
C ILE A 116 25.00 2.29 -9.51
N TRP A 117 24.07 3.24 -9.69
CA TRP A 117 24.28 4.38 -10.60
C TRP A 117 24.09 5.77 -9.99
N ALA A 118 23.71 5.89 -8.71
CA ALA A 118 23.34 7.17 -8.10
C ALA A 118 24.33 7.70 -7.05
#